data_AF-A0A518BK42-F1
#
_entry.id   AF-A0A518BK42-F1
#
_cell.length_a   1.000
_cell.length_b   1.000
_cell.length_c   1.000
_cell.angle_alpha   90.00
_cell.angle_beta   90.00
_cell.angle_gamma   90.00
#
_symmetry.space_group_name_H-M   'P 1'
#
loop_
_entity.id
_entity.type
_entity.pdbx_description
1 polymer ?
#
loop_
_entity_poly.entity_id
_entity_poly.type
_entity_poly.pdbx_seq_one_letter_code
_entity_poly.pdbx_strand_id
1 'polypeptide(L)'
;MTLTNICLILLSAVAGVVAWILGGREGTGVLLGSLLAAGLTGLGMAYQRQVLATRPNLAVGVLGLFMVVKMFCLLIGAAILRYVPFAAERADWRAFVVAFAPVAVLALIVGAGDTMRRLKAQSRTGTGATEAGAAGSSAPRSNDALATNDSIQSAVRASLEA
;
A
#
# COMPACT_ATOMS: atom_id res chain seq x y z
N MET A 1 11.76 -6.93 8.64
CA MET A 1 11.02 -5.64 8.50
C MET A 1 11.15 -5.15 7.06
N THR A 2 10.08 -4.65 6.46
CA THR A 2 10.12 -4.06 5.10
C THR A 2 10.81 -2.70 5.14
N LEU A 3 11.59 -2.38 4.09
CA LEU A 3 12.34 -1.12 3.96
C LEU A 3 11.40 0.10 4.12
N THR A 4 10.16 -0.02 3.67
CA THR A 4 9.14 1.01 3.84
C THR A 4 8.78 1.30 5.30
N ASN A 5 8.76 0.30 6.19
CA ASN A 5 8.45 0.55 7.60
C ASN A 5 9.57 1.36 8.26
N ILE A 6 10.83 1.04 7.93
CA ILE A 6 12.00 1.77 8.41
C ILE A 6 11.95 3.22 7.89
N CYS A 7 11.63 3.40 6.60
CA CYS A 7 11.49 4.73 6.00
C CYS A 7 10.37 5.54 6.67
N LEU A 8 9.20 4.94 6.94
CA LEU A 8 8.09 5.58 7.64
C LEU A 8 8.45 5.97 9.07
N ILE A 9 9.15 5.11 9.81
CA ILE A 9 9.60 5.41 11.17
C ILE A 9 10.59 6.58 11.16
N LEU A 10 11.58 6.55 10.25
CA LEU A 10 12.56 7.63 10.12
C LEU A 10 11.90 8.95 9.71
N LEU A 11 10.99 8.94 8.74
CA LEU A 11 10.25 10.13 8.31
C LEU A 11 9.38 10.67 9.44
N SER A 12 8.74 9.80 10.22
CA SER A 12 7.92 10.21 11.37
C SER A 12 8.78 10.83 12.47
N ALA A 13 9.96 10.28 12.73
CA ALA A 13 10.92 10.83 13.70
C ALA A 13 11.42 12.21 13.25
N VAL A 14 11.83 12.35 12.00
CA VAL A 14 12.26 13.65 11.42
C VAL A 14 11.11 14.66 11.49
N ALA A 15 9.90 14.28 11.10
CA ALA A 15 8.73 15.16 11.19
C ALA A 15 8.42 15.57 12.64
N GLY A 16 8.62 14.69 13.61
CA GLY A 16 8.48 15.00 15.03
C GLY A 16 9.50 16.05 15.51
N VAL A 17 10.76 15.90 15.11
CA VAL A 17 11.83 16.89 15.42
C VAL A 17 11.52 18.23 14.76
N VAL A 18 11.12 18.23 13.49
CA VAL A 18 10.74 19.44 12.76
C VAL A 18 9.54 20.12 13.44
N ALA A 19 8.50 19.37 13.79
CA ALA A 19 7.34 19.90 14.49
C ALA A 19 7.70 20.50 15.86
N TRP A 20 8.63 19.88 16.59
CA TRP A 20 9.14 20.39 17.86
C TRP A 20 9.88 21.73 17.69
N ILE A 21 10.70 21.86 16.64
CA ILE A 21 11.47 23.08 16.36
C ILE A 21 10.55 24.23 15.93
N LEU A 22 9.58 23.96 15.06
CA LEU A 22 8.63 24.99 14.58
C LEU A 22 7.68 25.45 15.69
N GLY A 23 7.20 24.52 16.52
CA GLY A 23 6.24 24.81 17.58
C GLY A 23 4.91 25.40 17.08
N GLY A 24 4.03 25.74 18.03
CA GLY A 24 2.78 26.46 17.75
C GLY A 24 1.88 25.82 16.68
N ARG A 25 1.29 26.67 15.83
CA ARG A 25 0.36 26.27 14.75
C ARG A 25 1.06 25.55 13.62
N GLU A 26 2.26 25.98 13.25
CA GLU A 26 3.02 25.39 12.14
C GLU A 26 3.48 23.98 12.49
N GLY A 27 4.08 23.79 13.67
CA GLY A 27 4.51 22.48 14.16
C GLY A 27 3.34 21.49 14.25
N THR A 28 2.17 21.94 14.73
CA THR A 28 0.95 21.12 14.78
C THR A 28 0.48 20.72 13.37
N GLY A 29 0.54 21.65 12.41
CA GLY A 29 0.26 21.36 11.00
C GLY A 29 1.18 20.29 10.43
N VAL A 30 2.50 20.41 10.66
CA VAL A 30 3.50 19.42 10.23
C VAL A 30 3.22 18.04 10.84
N LEU A 31 2.94 18.00 12.14
CA LEU A 31 2.71 16.74 12.86
C LEU A 31 1.44 16.03 12.37
N LEU A 32 0.34 16.78 12.18
CA LEU A 32 -0.89 16.24 11.60
C LEU A 32 -0.68 15.74 10.16
N GLY A 33 0.00 16.52 9.32
CA GLY A 33 0.25 16.16 7.93
C GLY A 33 1.08 14.88 7.79
N SER A 34 2.17 14.80 8.55
CA SER A 34 3.05 13.63 8.56
C SER A 34 2.38 12.37 9.13
N LEU A 35 1.66 12.48 10.26
CA LEU A 35 0.92 11.36 10.84
C LEU A 35 -0.18 10.83 9.91
N LEU A 36 -0.95 11.72 9.29
CA LEU A 36 -2.01 11.32 8.37
C LEU A 36 -1.43 10.62 7.13
N ALA A 37 -0.36 11.17 6.55
CA ALA A 37 0.32 10.56 5.41
C ALA A 37 0.93 9.18 5.76
N ALA A 38 1.56 9.07 6.93
CA ALA A 38 2.15 7.83 7.41
C ALA A 38 1.07 6.77 7.69
N GLY A 39 -0.03 7.16 8.34
CA GLY A 39 -1.17 6.27 8.62
C GLY A 39 -1.82 5.73 7.35
N LEU A 40 -2.14 6.61 6.39
CA LEU A 40 -2.69 6.20 5.09
C LEU A 40 -1.74 5.28 4.32
N THR A 41 -0.43 5.53 4.43
CA THR A 41 0.56 4.66 3.78
C THR A 41 0.63 3.30 4.46
N GLY A 42 0.67 3.24 5.78
CA GLY A 42 0.66 1.97 6.53
C GLY A 42 -0.57 1.13 6.21
N LEU A 43 -1.75 1.76 6.17
CA LEU A 43 -2.99 1.10 5.80
C LEU A 43 -2.97 0.60 4.35
N GLY A 44 -2.50 1.42 3.41
CA GLY A 44 -2.34 1.03 2.01
C GLY A 44 -1.38 -0.13 1.82
N MET A 45 -0.29 -0.16 2.56
CA MET A 45 0.66 -1.28 2.52
C MET A 45 0.07 -2.57 3.07
N ALA A 46 -0.68 -2.50 4.18
CA ALA A 46 -1.35 -3.67 4.74
C ALA A 46 -2.35 -4.26 3.73
N TYR A 47 -3.16 -3.40 3.11
CA TYR A 47 -4.12 -3.80 2.09
C TYR A 47 -3.43 -4.35 0.82
N GLN A 48 -2.37 -3.71 0.34
CA GLN A 48 -1.60 -4.20 -0.80
C GLN A 48 -0.99 -5.58 -0.55
N ARG A 49 -0.52 -5.88 0.67
CA ARG A 49 -0.02 -7.22 1.01
C ARG A 49 -1.11 -8.27 0.90
N GLN A 50 -2.31 -7.95 1.37
CA GLN A 50 -3.47 -8.84 1.28
C GLN A 50 -3.90 -9.07 -0.18
N VAL A 51 -3.92 -8.00 -0.99
CA VAL A 51 -4.25 -8.11 -2.43
C VAL A 51 -3.17 -8.87 -3.19
N LEU A 52 -1.88 -8.64 -2.91
CA LEU A 52 -0.78 -9.37 -3.55
C LEU A 52 -0.84 -10.89 -3.29
N ALA A 53 -1.34 -11.30 -2.13
CA ALA A 53 -1.50 -12.72 -1.80
C ALA A 53 -2.64 -13.40 -2.58
N THR A 54 -3.67 -12.64 -2.98
CA THR A 54 -4.88 -13.19 -3.61
C THR A 54 -4.96 -12.92 -5.11
N ARG A 55 -4.57 -11.72 -5.56
CA ARG A 55 -4.72 -11.23 -6.93
C ARG A 55 -3.54 -10.32 -7.34
N PRO A 56 -2.37 -10.88 -7.70
CA PRO A 56 -1.18 -10.08 -8.02
C PRO A 56 -1.38 -9.12 -9.20
N ASN A 57 -2.24 -9.46 -10.15
CA ASN A 57 -2.57 -8.61 -11.32
C ASN A 57 -3.21 -7.27 -10.94
N LEU A 58 -3.83 -7.16 -9.76
CA LEU A 58 -4.49 -5.94 -9.30
C LEU A 58 -3.57 -5.03 -8.46
N ALA A 59 -2.34 -5.44 -8.16
CA ALA A 59 -1.46 -4.72 -7.24
C ALA A 59 -1.14 -3.28 -7.72
N VAL A 60 -0.94 -3.10 -9.03
CA VAL A 60 -0.68 -1.78 -9.63
C VAL A 60 -1.93 -0.89 -9.56
N GLY A 61 -3.11 -1.44 -9.81
CA GLY A 61 -4.38 -0.71 -9.70
C GLY A 61 -4.64 -0.23 -8.26
N VAL A 62 -4.35 -1.08 -7.27
CA VAL A 62 -4.47 -0.72 -5.86
C VAL A 62 -3.48 0.40 -5.48
N LEU A 63 -2.24 0.36 -5.98
CA LEU A 63 -1.28 1.44 -5.76
C LEU A 63 -1.81 2.78 -6.28
N GLY A 64 -2.37 2.80 -7.49
CA GLY A 64 -3.00 3.99 -8.07
C GLY A 64 -4.20 4.48 -7.25
N LEU A 65 -5.08 3.56 -6.83
CA LEU A 65 -6.24 3.89 -6.00
C LEU A 65 -5.84 4.56 -4.68
N PHE A 66 -4.83 4.03 -3.99
CA PHE A 66 -4.33 4.65 -2.75
C PHE A 66 -3.69 6.02 -2.97
N MET A 67 -3.10 6.27 -4.14
CA MET A 67 -2.61 7.61 -4.49
C MET A 67 -3.77 8.60 -4.62
N VAL A 68 -4.86 8.20 -5.29
CA VAL A 68 -6.06 9.03 -5.41
C VAL A 68 -6.66 9.32 -4.03
N VAL A 69 -6.81 8.30 -3.18
CA VAL A 69 -7.31 8.48 -1.81
C VAL A 69 -6.42 9.46 -1.02
N LYS A 70 -5.10 9.37 -1.14
CA LYS A 70 -4.17 10.32 -0.49
C LYS A 70 -4.36 11.75 -0.97
N MET A 71 -4.59 11.97 -2.26
CA MET A 71 -4.88 13.30 -2.81
C MET A 71 -6.20 13.85 -2.26
N PHE A 72 -7.26 13.03 -2.19
CA PHE A 72 -8.51 13.44 -1.55
C PHE A 72 -8.34 13.76 -0.07
N CYS A 73 -7.62 12.92 0.70
CA CYS A 73 -7.32 13.20 2.09
C CYS A 73 -6.51 14.49 2.28
N LEU A 74 -5.54 14.77 1.42
CA LEU A 74 -4.79 16.03 1.45
C LEU A 74 -5.70 17.23 1.20
N LEU A 75 -6.56 17.16 0.17
CA LEU A 75 -7.47 18.26 -0.18
C LEU A 75 -8.52 18.50 0.92
N ILE A 76 -9.14 17.43 1.41
CA ILE A 76 -10.12 17.50 2.49
C ILE A 76 -9.46 18.00 3.78
N GLY A 77 -8.29 17.47 4.14
CA GLY A 77 -7.53 17.91 5.31
C GLY A 77 -7.17 19.40 5.23
N ALA A 78 -6.63 19.84 4.09
CA ALA A 78 -6.30 21.26 3.87
C ALA A 78 -7.54 22.15 3.90
N ALA A 79 -8.66 21.72 3.32
CA ALA A 79 -9.92 22.45 3.35
C ALA A 79 -10.47 22.56 4.78
N ILE A 80 -10.45 21.49 5.56
CA ILE A 80 -10.87 21.49 6.98
C ILE A 80 -10.01 22.48 7.77
N LEU A 81 -8.68 22.41 7.65
CA LEU A 81 -7.77 23.32 8.35
C LEU A 81 -7.94 24.78 7.92
N ARG A 82 -8.40 25.03 6.68
CA ARG A 82 -8.60 26.39 6.16
C ARG A 82 -9.96 26.98 6.55
N TYR A 83 -11.03 26.20 6.47
CA TYR A 83 -12.40 26.71 6.58
C TYR A 83 -13.04 26.47 7.95
N VAL A 84 -12.52 25.55 8.77
CA VAL A 84 -13.01 25.32 10.13
C VAL A 84 -12.21 26.21 11.10
N PRO A 85 -12.81 27.25 11.71
CA PRO A 85 -12.06 28.23 12.50
C PRO A 85 -11.31 27.59 13.68
N PHE A 86 -11.93 26.62 14.35
CA PHE A 86 -11.30 25.86 15.43
C PHE A 86 -10.05 25.11 15.00
N ALA A 87 -10.03 24.59 13.77
CA ALA A 87 -8.88 23.87 13.22
C ALA A 87 -7.79 24.86 12.76
N ALA A 88 -8.20 25.96 12.11
CA ALA A 88 -7.30 27.01 11.63
C ALA A 88 -6.50 27.64 12.78
N GLU A 89 -7.11 27.84 13.94
CA GLU A 89 -6.45 28.37 15.14
C GLU A 89 -5.37 27.43 15.70
N ARG A 90 -5.49 26.13 15.48
CA ARG A 90 -4.59 25.11 16.04
C ARG A 90 -3.50 24.64 15.09
N ALA A 91 -3.76 24.66 13.78
CA ALA A 91 -2.83 24.14 12.79
C ALA A 91 -2.81 25.03 11.53
N ASP A 92 -1.61 25.27 11.00
CA ASP A 92 -1.46 25.93 9.70
C ASP A 92 -1.65 24.93 8.55
N TRP A 93 -2.56 25.24 7.62
CA TRP A 93 -2.87 24.39 6.47
C TRP A 93 -1.71 24.29 5.49
N ARG A 94 -0.86 25.33 5.38
CA ARG A 94 0.31 25.30 4.49
C ARG A 94 1.35 24.34 5.02
N ALA A 95 1.70 24.47 6.29
CA ALA A 95 2.59 23.54 6.99
C ALA A 95 2.09 22.08 6.88
N PHE A 96 0.78 21.84 7.01
CA PHE A 96 0.16 20.53 6.79
C PHE A 96 0.42 19.98 5.38
N VAL A 97 0.15 20.76 4.33
CA VAL A 97 0.35 20.32 2.93
C VAL A 97 1.83 20.04 2.64
N VAL A 98 2.71 20.94 3.10
CA VAL A 98 4.17 20.82 2.90
C VAL A 98 4.74 19.59 3.63
N ALA A 99 4.19 19.21 4.78
CA ALA A 99 4.61 17.99 5.48
C ALA A 99 4.01 16.72 4.87
N PHE A 100 2.74 16.76 4.45
CA PHE A 100 2.05 15.60 3.89
C PHE A 100 2.64 15.16 2.54
N ALA A 101 2.84 16.11 1.62
CA ALA A 101 3.25 15.84 0.25
C ALA A 101 4.55 15.01 0.12
N PRO A 102 5.69 15.38 0.74
CA PRO A 102 6.93 14.62 0.61
C PRO A 102 6.82 13.22 1.21
N VAL A 103 6.10 13.05 2.34
CA VAL A 103 5.86 11.74 2.93
C VAL A 103 5.05 10.86 1.98
N ALA A 104 3.99 11.41 1.37
CA ALA A 104 3.18 10.69 0.41
C ALA A 104 3.95 10.29 -0.86
N VAL A 105 4.82 11.17 -1.37
CA VAL A 105 5.67 10.92 -2.54
C VAL A 105 6.73 9.86 -2.23
N LEU A 106 7.44 9.97 -1.11
CA LEU A 106 8.43 8.97 -0.71
C LEU A 106 7.78 7.61 -0.49
N ALA A 107 6.63 7.57 0.18
CA ALA A 107 5.84 6.35 0.33
C ALA A 107 5.47 5.71 -1.00
N LEU A 108 5.12 6.52 -2.02
CA LEU A 108 4.81 6.03 -3.36
C LEU A 108 6.05 5.42 -4.04
N ILE A 109 7.19 6.10 -3.99
CA ILE A 109 8.44 5.64 -4.60
C ILE A 109 8.89 4.32 -3.96
N VAL A 110 8.92 4.25 -2.63
CA VAL A 110 9.36 3.05 -1.91
C VAL A 110 8.34 1.92 -2.10
N GLY A 111 7.04 2.22 -2.02
CA GLY A 111 5.97 1.24 -2.25
C GLY A 111 6.02 0.64 -3.65
N ALA A 112 6.18 1.47 -4.69
CA ALA A 112 6.33 1.02 -6.06
C ALA A 112 7.59 0.16 -6.25
N GLY A 113 8.72 0.56 -5.63
CA GLY A 113 9.96 -0.21 -5.64
C GLY A 113 9.81 -1.60 -5.01
N ASP A 114 9.14 -1.69 -3.85
CA ASP A 114 8.83 -2.96 -3.19
C ASP A 114 7.94 -3.86 -4.06
N THR A 115 6.94 -3.29 -4.75
CA THR A 115 6.08 -4.04 -5.69
C THR A 115 6.88 -4.57 -6.88
N MET A 116 7.71 -3.74 -7.53
CA MET A 116 8.55 -4.16 -8.66
C MET A 116 9.53 -5.26 -8.28
N ARG A 117 10.15 -5.15 -7.09
CA ARG A 117 11.07 -6.19 -6.57
C ARG A 117 10.37 -7.53 -6.41
N ARG A 118 9.13 -7.54 -5.90
CA ARG A 118 8.33 -8.77 -5.72
C ARG A 118 7.93 -9.39 -7.06
N LEU A 119 7.50 -8.59 -8.02
CA LEU A 119 7.15 -9.07 -9.36
C LEU A 119 8.37 -9.69 -10.07
N LYS A 120 9.54 -9.04 -9.97
CA LYS A 120 10.79 -9.56 -10.52
C LYS A 120 11.26 -10.86 -9.85
N ALA A 121 10.97 -11.03 -8.55
CA ALA A 121 11.28 -12.28 -7.85
C ALA A 121 10.38 -13.43 -8.35
N GLN A 122 9.08 -13.18 -8.57
CA GLN A 122 8.14 -14.18 -9.07
C GLN A 122 8.44 -14.62 -10.51
N SER A 123 8.85 -13.69 -11.38
CA SER A 123 9.19 -14.03 -12.78
C SER A 123 10.40 -14.96 -12.89
N ARG A 124 11.35 -14.91 -11.94
CA ARG A 124 12.53 -15.80 -11.92
C ARG A 124 12.18 -17.23 -11.54
N THR A 125 11.22 -17.41 -10.63
CA THR A 125 10.80 -18.74 -10.17
C THR A 125 9.96 -19.48 -11.22
N GLY A 126 9.20 -18.74 -12.04
CA GLY A 126 8.35 -19.34 -13.08
C GLY A 126 9.12 -20.03 -14.21
N THR A 127 10.23 -19.44 -14.69
CA THR A 127 10.98 -19.96 -15.84
C THR A 127 11.72 -21.27 -15.55
N GLY A 128 12.22 -21.47 -14.32
CA GLY A 128 12.97 -22.68 -13.96
C GLY A 128 12.13 -23.94 -13.80
N ALA A 129 10.84 -23.80 -13.47
CA ALA A 129 9.94 -24.95 -13.29
C ALA A 129 9.55 -25.61 -14.63
N THR A 130 9.55 -24.85 -15.74
CA THR A 130 9.15 -25.35 -17.06
C THR A 130 10.26 -26.17 -17.72
N GLU A 131 11.53 -25.83 -17.51
CA GLU A 131 12.67 -26.57 -18.06
C GLU A 131 12.94 -27.88 -17.30
N ALA A 132 12.82 -27.88 -15.97
CA ALA A 132 12.97 -29.10 -15.18
C ALA A 132 11.83 -30.12 -15.42
N GLY A 133 10.62 -29.66 -15.76
CA GLY A 133 9.49 -30.51 -16.13
C GLY A 133 9.57 -31.10 -17.54
N ALA A 134 10.24 -30.42 -18.48
CA ALA A 134 10.38 -30.87 -19.86
C ALA A 134 11.38 -32.04 -20.01
N ALA A 135 12.38 -32.15 -19.13
CA ALA A 135 13.38 -33.22 -19.19
C ALA A 135 12.95 -34.55 -18.55
N GLY A 136 11.84 -34.59 -17.78
CA GLY A 136 11.45 -35.74 -16.97
C GLY A 136 10.08 -36.36 -17.24
N SER A 137 9.29 -35.84 -18.18
CA SER A 137 7.90 -36.27 -18.36
C SER A 137 7.72 -37.25 -19.53
N SER A 138 8.01 -38.52 -19.26
CA SER A 138 7.56 -39.67 -20.06
C SER A 138 6.53 -40.53 -19.30
N ALA A 139 5.79 -39.93 -18.35
CA ALA A 139 4.78 -40.61 -17.55
C ALA A 139 3.36 -40.28 -18.04
N PRO A 140 2.43 -41.25 -18.05
CA PRO A 140 1.09 -41.10 -18.60
C PRO A 140 0.30 -40.06 -17.81
N ARG A 141 -0.19 -39.02 -18.51
CA ARG A 141 -1.13 -38.02 -17.98
C ARG A 141 -2.38 -38.73 -17.45
N SER A 142 -2.50 -38.84 -16.13
CA SER A 142 -3.74 -39.32 -15.51
C SER A 142 -4.79 -38.21 -15.54
N ASN A 143 -6.00 -38.57 -15.94
CA ASN A 143 -7.17 -37.70 -16.09
C ASN A 143 -7.76 -37.20 -14.75
N ASP A 144 -7.09 -37.45 -13.61
CA ASP A 144 -7.67 -37.26 -12.28
C ASP A 144 -7.77 -35.78 -11.85
N ALA A 145 -6.98 -34.90 -12.45
CA ALA A 145 -6.97 -33.49 -12.11
C ALA A 145 -8.25 -32.73 -12.53
N LEU A 146 -9.00 -33.24 -13.51
CA LEU A 146 -10.29 -32.65 -13.88
C LEU A 146 -11.36 -32.93 -12.81
N ALA A 147 -11.34 -34.10 -12.16
CA ALA A 147 -12.36 -34.47 -11.17
C ALA A 147 -12.28 -33.64 -9.88
N THR A 148 -11.10 -33.17 -9.50
CA THR A 148 -10.93 -32.38 -8.27
C THR A 148 -11.44 -30.94 -8.41
N ASN A 149 -11.40 -30.37 -9.62
CA ASN A 149 -11.84 -28.99 -9.85
C ASN A 149 -13.38 -28.85 -9.82
N ASP A 150 -14.10 -29.86 -10.33
CA ASP A 150 -15.57 -29.89 -10.30
C ASP A 150 -16.13 -30.04 -8.88
N SER A 151 -15.43 -30.79 -8.02
CA SER A 151 -15.77 -30.92 -6.59
C SER A 151 -15.70 -29.59 -5.85
N ILE A 152 -14.64 -28.80 -6.09
CA ILE A 152 -14.46 -27.51 -5.41
C ILE A 152 -15.47 -26.46 -5.93
N GLN A 153 -15.76 -26.46 -7.24
CA GLN A 153 -16.76 -25.56 -7.83
C GLN A 153 -18.18 -25.81 -7.30
N SER A 154 -18.55 -27.08 -7.09
CA SER A 154 -19.87 -27.44 -6.56
C SER A 154 -20.03 -27.04 -5.08
N ALA A 155 -19.00 -27.19 -4.25
CA ALA A 155 -19.02 -26.75 -2.85
C ALA A 155 -19.18 -25.23 -2.70
N VAL A 156 -18.49 -24.45 -3.55
CA VAL A 156 -18.58 -22.97 -3.51
C VAL A 156 -19.97 -22.48 -3.93
N ARG A 157 -20.60 -23.11 -4.93
CA ARG A 157 -22.00 -22.77 -5.31
C ARG A 157 -22.98 -23.06 -4.17
N ALA A 158 -22.86 -24.21 -3.52
CA ALA A 158 -23.76 -24.58 -2.43
C ALA A 158 -23.71 -23.61 -1.24
N SER A 159 -22.56 -23.00 -0.96
CA SER A 159 -22.43 -21.99 0.11
C SER A 159 -22.96 -20.59 -0.24
N LEU A 160 -23.22 -20.30 -1.52
CA LEU A 160 -23.78 -19.00 -1.96
C LEU A 160 -25.31 -19.01 -2.01
N GLU A 161 -25.94 -20.19 -2.00
CA GLU A 161 -27.39 -20.37 -2.09
C GLU A 161 -28.06 -20.60 -0.71
N ALA A 162 -27.28 -20.70 0.38
CA ALA A 162 -27.74 -20.87 1.76
C ALA A 162 -27.68 -19.55 2.55
#